data_AF-A0A6V7K083-F1
#
_entry.id   AF-A0A6V7K083-F1
#
_cell.length_a   1.000
_cell.length_b   1.000
_cell.length_c   1.000
_cell.angle_alpha   90.00
_cell.angle_beta   90.00
_cell.angle_gamma   90.00
#
_symmetry.space_group_name_H-M   'P 1'
#
loop_
_entity.id
_entity.type
_entity.pdbx_description
1 polymer ?
#
loop_
_entity_poly.entity_id
_entity_poly.type
_entity_poly.pdbx_seq_one_letter_code
_entity_poly.pdbx_strand_id
1 'polypeptide(L)'
;VRIECYSSKRKSLYVNMIRIYTMTIVIIATLLIYWLAYSMYDCWQTEFAQEIYRLILFDFVVFTIGSFIMESLRYYLHRHWDEIAAPKFDIALNTLNLIYNQILFWVAFYFSPPLSIIIVIKLVLTFYIKKFSLMRHCEPPSTPWRAAQTHTLFLALAFLGMTGTITTLGYVITSVESSSCGPFREHEYTWHAVVEEVLNLGRDSELWTFITNIARPGVGAAILIAMSMTVYCLRAKAEASKEMVQILREMLVLQSRDKDFLLNEFSKVADE
;
A
#
# COMPACT_ATOMS: atom_id res chain seq x y z
N VAL A 1 32.80 2.00 -0.66
CA VAL A 1 32.86 0.93 -1.68
C VAL A 1 31.46 0.72 -2.25
N ARG A 2 31.24 0.89 -3.55
CA ARG A 2 29.95 0.63 -4.20
C ARG A 2 29.90 -0.88 -4.52
N ILE A 3 29.23 -1.67 -3.69
CA ILE A 3 29.27 -3.14 -3.74
C ILE A 3 28.35 -3.70 -4.85
N GLU A 4 27.36 -2.93 -5.32
CA GLU A 4 26.44 -3.35 -6.38
C GLU A 4 26.52 -2.40 -7.60
N CYS A 5 27.04 -2.91 -8.72
CA CYS A 5 27.04 -2.21 -10.00
C CYS A 5 25.81 -2.61 -10.83
N TYR A 6 24.75 -1.80 -10.76
CA TYR A 6 23.60 -1.97 -11.63
C TYR A 6 23.81 -1.24 -12.95
N SER A 7 23.76 -1.99 -14.06
CA SER A 7 23.84 -1.45 -15.43
C SER A 7 22.76 -0.40 -15.75
N SER A 8 21.62 -0.42 -15.05
CA SER A 8 20.53 0.55 -15.22
C SER A 8 20.08 1.13 -13.89
N LYS A 9 19.91 2.46 -13.83
CA LYS A 9 19.31 3.19 -12.70
C LYS A 9 17.94 2.61 -12.31
N ARG A 10 17.20 2.04 -13.27
CA ARG A 10 15.89 1.41 -13.04
C ARG A 10 16.00 0.12 -12.23
N LYS A 11 16.94 -0.76 -12.57
CA LYS A 11 17.16 -2.03 -11.84
C LYS A 11 17.58 -1.75 -10.40
N SER A 12 18.47 -0.77 -10.22
CA SER A 12 18.89 -0.32 -8.88
C SER A 12 17.70 0.14 -8.03
N LEU A 13 16.75 0.86 -8.63
CA LEU A 13 15.58 1.36 -7.92
C LEU A 13 14.64 0.23 -7.48
N TYR A 14 14.33 -0.69 -8.39
CA TYR A 14 13.48 -1.85 -8.07
C TYR A 14 14.10 -2.76 -7.02
N VAL A 15 15.40 -3.05 -7.12
CA VAL A 15 16.09 -3.87 -6.12
C VAL A 15 16.11 -3.17 -4.77
N ASN A 16 16.33 -1.84 -4.73
CA ASN A 16 16.28 -1.11 -3.48
C ASN A 16 14.89 -1.13 -2.85
N MET A 17 13.83 -0.96 -3.63
CA MET A 17 12.44 -1.05 -3.14
C MET A 17 12.13 -2.44 -2.58
N ILE A 18 12.47 -3.50 -3.33
CA ILE A 18 12.24 -4.89 -2.90
C ILE A 18 13.06 -5.19 -1.64
N ARG A 19 14.31 -4.72 -1.57
CA ARG A 19 15.15 -4.85 -0.37
C ARG A 19 14.53 -4.17 0.84
N ILE A 20 14.12 -2.91 0.71
CA ILE A 20 13.49 -2.18 1.82
C ILE A 20 12.23 -2.90 2.28
N TYR A 21 11.38 -3.31 1.33
CA TYR A 21 10.13 -4.02 1.63
C TYR A 21 10.37 -5.37 2.32
N THR A 22 11.32 -6.17 1.83
CA THR A 22 11.68 -7.47 2.43
C THR A 22 12.26 -7.29 3.83
N MET A 23 13.11 -6.29 4.06
CA MET A 23 13.62 -5.97 5.39
C MET A 23 12.49 -5.58 6.35
N THR A 24 11.54 -4.75 5.92
CA THR A 24 10.36 -4.39 6.72
C THR A 24 9.50 -5.62 7.05
N ILE A 25 9.26 -6.51 6.08
CA ILE A 25 8.52 -7.76 6.33
C ILE A 25 9.27 -8.63 7.33
N VAL A 26 10.58 -8.81 7.19
CA VAL A 26 11.37 -9.64 8.11
C VAL A 26 11.27 -9.08 9.53
N ILE A 27 11.38 -7.77 9.72
CA ILE A 27 11.23 -7.14 11.03
C ILE A 27 9.84 -7.42 11.61
N ILE A 28 8.77 -7.18 10.84
CA ILE A 28 7.40 -7.42 11.29
C ILE A 28 7.17 -8.90 11.61
N ALA A 29 7.66 -9.81 10.74
CA ALA A 29 7.52 -11.24 10.92
C ALA A 29 8.26 -11.72 12.18
N THR A 30 9.48 -11.23 12.42
CA THR A 30 10.22 -11.56 13.64
C THR A 30 9.52 -11.07 14.90
N LEU A 31 8.96 -9.85 14.88
CA LEU A 31 8.14 -9.34 15.97
C LEU A 31 6.90 -10.21 16.18
N LEU A 32 6.14 -10.51 15.12
CA LEU A 32 4.95 -11.36 15.20
C LEU A 32 5.26 -12.76 15.74
N ILE A 33 6.33 -13.41 15.25
CA ILE A 33 6.75 -14.73 15.72
C ILE A 33 7.17 -14.68 17.19
N TYR A 34 7.94 -13.66 17.58
CA TYR A 34 8.34 -13.47 18.98
C TYR A 34 7.12 -13.35 19.91
N TRP A 35 6.14 -12.53 19.52
CA TRP A 35 4.90 -12.36 20.29
C TRP A 35 4.06 -13.64 20.34
N LEU A 36 3.88 -14.32 19.20
CA LEU A 36 3.14 -15.58 19.13
C LEU A 36 3.81 -16.71 19.92
N ALA A 37 5.14 -16.77 19.96
CA ALA A 37 5.86 -17.87 20.60
C ALA A 37 6.14 -17.63 22.10
N TYR A 38 6.30 -16.38 22.53
CA TYR A 38 6.81 -16.06 23.87
C TYR A 38 5.82 -15.33 24.78
N SER A 39 4.78 -14.70 24.23
CA SER A 39 3.79 -13.90 24.98
C SER A 39 2.41 -14.55 24.92
N MET A 40 2.30 -15.81 25.36
CA MET A 40 0.99 -16.44 25.63
C MET A 40 0.68 -16.46 27.13
N TYR A 41 0.96 -15.35 27.82
CA TYR A 41 0.50 -15.11 29.20
C TYR A 41 -0.93 -14.57 29.20
N ASP A 42 -1.58 -14.50 30.37
CA ASP A 42 -2.91 -13.88 30.52
C ASP A 42 -2.95 -12.52 29.82
N CYS A 43 -4.00 -12.25 29.04
CA CYS A 43 -4.24 -10.99 28.33
C CYS A 43 -3.39 -10.63 27.09
N TRP A 44 -2.75 -11.60 26.42
CA TRP A 44 -1.87 -11.34 25.27
C TRP A 44 -2.45 -10.43 24.16
N GLN A 45 -3.74 -10.53 23.85
CA GLN A 45 -4.39 -9.70 22.81
C GLN A 45 -4.36 -8.21 23.15
N THR A 46 -4.54 -7.88 24.43
CA THR A 46 -4.55 -6.50 24.91
C THR A 46 -3.15 -5.93 24.97
N GLU A 47 -2.17 -6.73 25.42
CA GLU A 47 -0.76 -6.34 25.43
C GLU A 47 -0.25 -6.10 24.01
N PHE A 48 -0.59 -6.98 23.08
CA PHE A 48 -0.23 -6.84 21.68
C PHE A 48 -0.81 -5.56 21.06
N ALA A 49 -2.08 -5.24 21.35
CA ALA A 49 -2.71 -3.99 20.93
C ALA A 49 -2.00 -2.75 21.50
N GLN A 50 -1.54 -2.81 22.76
CA GLN A 50 -0.79 -1.73 23.39
C GLN A 50 0.59 -1.52 22.76
N GLU A 51 1.26 -2.59 22.35
CA GLU A 51 2.55 -2.50 21.66
C GLU A 51 2.39 -1.97 20.23
N ILE A 52 1.33 -2.37 19.52
CA ILE A 52 0.96 -1.76 18.23
C ILE A 52 0.75 -0.25 18.40
N TYR A 53 0.06 0.18 19.45
CA TYR A 53 -0.12 1.61 19.73
C TYR A 53 1.21 2.35 19.91
N ARG A 54 2.13 1.81 20.72
CA ARG A 54 3.47 2.38 20.90
C ARG A 54 4.24 2.43 19.59
N LEU A 55 4.15 1.38 18.77
CA LEU A 55 4.76 1.32 17.45
C LEU A 55 4.20 2.39 16.50
N ILE A 56 2.87 2.60 16.49
CA ILE A 56 2.22 3.65 15.67
C ILE A 56 2.74 5.04 16.04
N LEU A 57 2.84 5.33 17.33
CA LEU A 57 3.35 6.61 17.83
C LEU A 57 4.84 6.79 17.50
N PHE A 58 5.66 5.78 17.76
CA PHE A 58 7.09 5.81 17.47
C PHE A 58 7.33 6.01 15.98
N ASP A 59 6.62 5.27 15.13
CA ASP A 59 6.69 5.43 13.67
C ASP A 59 6.28 6.84 13.23
N PHE A 60 5.22 7.41 13.81
CA PHE A 60 4.83 8.79 13.51
C PHE A 60 5.95 9.79 13.87
N VAL A 61 6.58 9.66 15.04
CA VAL A 61 7.67 10.54 15.45
C VAL A 61 8.89 10.37 14.54
N VAL A 62 9.33 9.14 14.28
CA VAL A 62 10.54 8.88 13.51
C VAL A 62 10.34 9.16 12.02
N PHE A 63 9.32 8.57 11.40
CA PHE A 63 9.10 8.67 9.96
C PHE A 63 8.43 9.97 9.55
N THR A 64 7.47 10.51 10.30
CA THR A 64 6.79 11.76 9.89
C THR A 64 7.54 12.98 10.39
N ILE A 65 7.75 13.10 11.70
CA ILE A 65 8.40 14.29 12.29
C ILE A 65 9.91 14.29 12.00
N GLY A 66 10.60 13.17 12.22
CA GLY A 66 12.04 13.05 12.00
C GLY A 66 12.45 13.31 10.55
N SER A 67 11.70 12.77 9.59
CA SER A 67 11.98 13.04 8.16
C SER A 67 11.71 14.50 7.79
N PHE A 68 10.66 15.13 8.34
CA PHE A 68 10.40 16.55 8.12
C PHE A 68 11.53 17.43 8.66
N ILE A 69 12.02 17.14 9.87
CA ILE A 69 13.15 17.88 10.47
C ILE A 69 14.41 17.68 9.63
N MET A 70 14.71 16.44 9.21
CA MET A 70 15.89 16.15 8.40
C MET A 70 15.83 16.82 7.02
N GLU A 71 14.67 16.80 6.34
CA GLU A 71 14.44 17.49 5.07
C GLU A 71 14.62 19.01 5.23
N SER A 72 14.04 19.59 6.28
CA SER A 72 14.17 21.02 6.60
C SER A 72 15.62 21.41 6.90
N LEU A 73 16.31 20.62 7.73
CA LEU A 73 17.72 20.86 8.08
C LEU A 73 18.61 20.80 6.85
N ARG A 74 18.43 19.81 5.97
CA ARG A 74 19.17 19.72 4.71
C ARG A 74 18.91 20.90 3.79
N TYR A 75 17.68 21.39 3.73
CA TYR A 75 17.35 22.59 2.97
C TYR A 75 18.10 23.83 3.48
N TYR A 76 18.10 24.05 4.80
CA TYR A 76 18.85 25.17 5.39
C TYR A 76 20.36 25.02 5.18
N LEU A 77 20.91 23.82 5.36
CA LEU A 77 22.33 23.57 5.17
C LEU A 77 22.76 23.75 3.71
N HIS A 78 21.97 23.27 2.75
CA HIS A 78 22.24 23.48 1.32
C HIS A 78 22.32 24.97 0.96
N ARG A 79 21.48 25.81 1.57
CA ARG A 79 21.54 27.27 1.36
C ARG A 79 22.83 27.92 1.87
N HIS A 80 23.51 27.29 2.83
CA HIS A 80 24.74 27.84 3.42
C HIS A 80 26.00 27.16 2.88
N TRP A 81 25.93 25.88 2.50
CA TRP A 81 27.05 25.06 2.02
C TRP A 81 26.68 24.35 0.72
N ASP A 82 27.31 24.77 -0.39
CA ASP A 82 27.08 24.22 -1.73
C ASP A 82 27.47 22.74 -1.89
N GLU A 83 28.26 22.19 -0.96
CA GLU A 83 28.65 20.77 -0.96
C GLU A 83 27.50 19.83 -0.58
N ILE A 84 26.46 20.32 0.10
CA ILE A 84 25.32 19.50 0.53
C ILE A 84 24.29 19.49 -0.58
N ALA A 85 23.89 18.31 -1.04
CA ALA A 85 22.84 18.21 -2.05
C ALA A 85 21.47 18.64 -1.50
N ALA A 86 20.70 19.38 -2.30
CA ALA A 86 19.33 19.74 -1.99
C ALA A 86 18.48 18.49 -1.69
N PRO A 87 17.57 18.56 -0.69
CA PRO A 87 16.71 17.43 -0.35
C PRO A 87 15.76 17.12 -1.53
N LYS A 88 15.72 15.83 -1.89
CA LYS A 88 14.84 15.30 -2.93
C LYS A 88 13.75 14.47 -2.28
N PHE A 89 12.52 14.62 -2.76
CA PHE A 89 11.39 13.83 -2.30
C PHE A 89 11.46 12.40 -2.85
N ASP A 90 11.71 11.42 -1.98
CA ASP A 90 11.71 10.01 -2.35
C ASP A 90 10.27 9.46 -2.33
N ILE A 91 9.68 9.41 -3.53
CA ILE A 91 8.33 8.87 -3.74
C ILE A 91 8.28 7.39 -3.32
N ALA A 92 9.32 6.61 -3.60
CA ALA A 92 9.29 5.18 -3.36
C ALA A 92 9.26 4.83 -1.88
N LEU A 93 10.12 5.49 -1.08
CA LEU A 93 10.14 5.28 0.36
C LEU A 93 8.82 5.72 1.01
N ASN A 94 8.26 6.87 0.60
CA ASN A 94 6.99 7.35 1.13
C ASN A 94 5.82 6.43 0.73
N THR A 95 5.80 5.90 -0.49
CA THR A 95 4.78 4.92 -0.90
C THR A 95 4.93 3.59 -0.17
N LEU A 96 6.15 3.11 0.07
CA LEU A 96 6.40 1.92 0.89
C LEU A 96 5.90 2.11 2.32
N ASN A 97 6.11 3.30 2.91
CA ASN A 97 5.59 3.62 4.23
C ASN A 97 4.04 3.65 4.24
N LEU A 98 3.40 4.15 3.18
CA LEU A 98 1.94 4.09 3.05
C LEU A 98 1.42 2.64 3.02
N ILE A 99 2.07 1.76 2.25
CA ILE A 99 1.71 0.33 2.21
C ILE A 99 1.87 -0.32 3.59
N TYR A 100 2.96 -0.01 4.30
CA TYR A 100 3.16 -0.47 5.68
C TYR A 100 2.05 0.00 6.63
N ASN A 101 1.68 1.28 6.59
CA ASN A 101 0.61 1.82 7.42
C ASN A 101 -0.76 1.20 7.07
N GLN A 102 -0.99 0.84 5.81
CA GLN A 102 -2.18 0.12 5.40
C GLN A 102 -2.23 -1.29 6.00
N ILE A 103 -1.12 -2.04 5.97
CA ILE A 103 -1.01 -3.35 6.64
C ILE A 103 -1.31 -3.20 8.14
N LEU A 104 -0.71 -2.22 8.80
CA LEU A 104 -0.90 -1.97 10.23
C LEU A 104 -2.34 -1.57 10.57
N PHE A 105 -3.03 -0.87 9.67
CA PHE A 105 -4.45 -0.53 9.82
C PHE A 105 -5.32 -1.79 9.96
N TRP A 106 -5.13 -2.79 9.11
CA TRP A 106 -5.92 -4.03 9.16
C TRP A 106 -5.66 -4.84 10.43
N VAL A 107 -4.40 -4.90 10.85
CA VAL A 107 -4.03 -5.53 12.13
C VAL A 107 -4.68 -4.78 13.29
N ALA A 108 -4.55 -3.45 13.34
CA ALA A 108 -5.14 -2.62 14.39
C ALA A 108 -6.66 -2.75 14.44
N PHE A 109 -7.33 -2.81 13.28
CA PHE A 109 -8.79 -2.96 13.19
C PHE A 109 -9.29 -4.24 13.86
N TYR A 110 -8.56 -5.34 13.68
CA TYR A 110 -8.89 -6.62 14.30
C TYR A 110 -8.74 -6.58 15.83
N PHE A 111 -7.61 -6.08 16.34
CA PHE A 111 -7.34 -6.11 17.78
C PHE A 111 -8.09 -5.03 18.57
N SER A 112 -8.27 -3.84 18.00
CA SER A 112 -8.97 -2.73 18.65
C SER A 112 -9.40 -1.65 17.63
N PRO A 113 -10.69 -1.54 17.29
CA PRO A 113 -11.19 -0.56 16.34
C PRO A 113 -10.76 0.91 16.61
N PRO A 114 -10.67 1.38 17.88
CA PRO A 114 -10.12 2.70 18.19
C PRO A 114 -8.68 2.94 17.66
N LEU A 115 -7.82 1.91 17.63
CA LEU A 115 -6.46 2.05 17.08
C LEU A 115 -6.48 2.36 15.58
N SER A 116 -7.48 1.85 14.85
CA SER A 116 -7.64 2.14 13.42
C SER A 116 -7.94 3.62 13.18
N ILE A 117 -8.74 4.24 14.04
CA ILE A 117 -9.03 5.68 13.99
C ILE A 117 -7.74 6.49 14.17
N ILE A 118 -6.87 6.07 15.11
CA ILE A 118 -5.58 6.71 15.34
C ILE A 118 -4.68 6.62 14.09
N ILE A 119 -4.66 5.47 13.41
CA ILE A 119 -3.90 5.31 12.15
C ILE A 119 -4.45 6.23 11.06
N VAL A 120 -5.77 6.37 10.93
CA VAL A 120 -6.37 7.30 9.95
C VAL A 120 -5.95 8.74 10.25
N ILE A 121 -6.04 9.17 11.51
CA ILE A 121 -5.58 10.51 11.93
C ILE A 121 -4.10 10.70 11.61
N LYS A 122 -3.26 9.71 11.94
CA LYS A 122 -1.83 9.72 11.61
C LYS A 122 -1.57 9.87 10.12
N LEU A 123 -2.30 9.15 9.26
CA LEU A 123 -2.16 9.22 7.80
C LEU A 123 -2.53 10.61 7.27
N VAL A 124 -3.61 11.20 7.80
CA VAL A 124 -4.03 12.57 7.44
C VAL A 124 -2.96 13.58 7.84
N LEU A 125 -2.45 13.52 9.08
CA LEU A 125 -1.37 14.41 9.54
C LEU A 125 -0.11 14.24 8.69
N THR A 126 0.28 13.00 8.42
CA THR A 126 1.45 12.67 7.59
C THR A 126 1.31 13.24 6.18
N PHE A 127 0.12 13.17 5.59
CA PHE A 127 -0.15 13.77 4.28
C PHE A 127 0.07 15.28 4.27
N TYR A 128 -0.50 16.01 5.25
CA TYR A 128 -0.35 17.46 5.33
C TYR A 128 1.10 17.89 5.60
N ILE A 129 1.79 17.21 6.52
CA ILE A 129 3.20 17.50 6.84
C ILE A 129 4.08 17.24 5.62
N LYS A 130 3.92 16.09 4.95
CA LYS A 130 4.71 15.77 3.75
C LYS A 130 4.40 16.69 2.57
N LYS A 131 3.15 17.08 2.38
CA LYS A 131 2.75 18.09 1.38
C LYS A 131 3.45 19.42 1.65
N PHE A 132 3.45 19.88 2.90
CA PHE A 132 4.12 21.12 3.28
C PHE A 132 5.63 21.03 3.04
N SER A 133 6.27 19.93 3.47
CA SER A 133 7.71 19.69 3.27
C SER A 133 8.10 19.71 1.79
N LEU A 134 7.30 19.04 0.95
CA LEU A 134 7.52 18.97 -0.50
C LEU A 134 7.46 20.36 -1.15
N MET A 135 6.49 21.18 -0.76
CA MET A 135 6.29 22.51 -1.37
C MET A 135 7.31 23.56 -0.90
N ARG A 136 7.87 23.41 0.30
CA ARG A 136 8.73 24.43 0.94
C ARG A 136 10.22 24.08 0.96
N HIS A 137 10.55 22.81 1.16
CA HIS A 137 11.93 22.39 1.43
C HIS A 137 12.55 21.57 0.29
N CYS A 138 11.76 20.89 -0.54
CA CYS A 138 12.28 20.00 -1.56
C CYS A 138 12.42 20.67 -2.93
N GLU A 139 13.50 20.36 -3.65
CA GLU A 139 13.70 20.79 -5.03
C GLU A 139 13.00 19.81 -6.01
N PRO A 140 12.44 20.28 -7.15
CA PRO A 140 11.89 19.39 -8.16
C PRO A 140 12.93 18.34 -8.61
N PRO A 141 12.53 17.06 -8.72
CA PRO A 141 13.45 16.01 -9.10
C PRO A 141 14.00 16.23 -10.51
N SER A 142 15.33 16.28 -10.63
CA SER A 142 16.07 16.49 -11.89
C SER A 142 15.89 15.38 -12.94
N THR A 143 15.37 14.22 -12.54
CA THR A 143 15.01 13.13 -13.46
C THR A 143 13.51 12.85 -13.34
N PRO A 144 12.74 12.94 -14.44
CA PRO A 144 11.32 12.67 -14.39
C PRO A 144 11.07 11.22 -13.95
N TRP A 145 10.38 11.07 -12.83
CA TRP A 145 9.92 9.79 -12.34
C TRP A 145 8.85 9.22 -13.27
N ARG A 146 9.11 8.11 -13.96
CA ARG A 146 8.10 7.47 -14.82
C ARG A 146 7.10 6.70 -13.96
N ALA A 147 6.12 7.43 -13.41
CA ALA A 147 5.09 6.94 -12.50
C ALA A 147 4.38 5.65 -12.98
N ALA A 148 4.15 5.52 -14.29
CA ALA A 148 3.52 4.34 -14.88
C ALA A 148 4.32 3.04 -14.66
N GLN A 149 5.65 3.09 -14.58
CA GLN A 149 6.50 1.90 -14.46
C GLN A 149 6.62 1.37 -13.04
N THR A 150 6.48 2.20 -12.01
CA THR A 150 6.56 1.79 -10.60
C THR A 150 5.20 1.50 -9.98
N HIS A 151 4.13 2.03 -10.58
CA HIS A 151 2.76 1.81 -10.10
C HIS A 151 2.37 0.33 -10.04
N THR A 152 2.77 -0.48 -11.02
CA THR A 152 2.51 -1.92 -11.01
C THR A 152 3.26 -2.63 -9.89
N LEU A 153 4.51 -2.23 -9.62
CA LEU A 153 5.27 -2.79 -8.51
C LEU A 153 4.64 -2.42 -7.15
N PHE A 154 4.26 -1.15 -6.94
CA PHE A 154 3.59 -0.76 -5.69
C PHE A 154 2.28 -1.50 -5.48
N LEU A 155 1.47 -1.68 -6.54
CA LEU A 155 0.23 -2.44 -6.42
C LEU A 155 0.51 -3.91 -6.09
N ALA A 156 1.53 -4.52 -6.71
CA ALA A 156 1.93 -5.89 -6.42
C ALA A 156 2.42 -6.05 -4.98
N LEU A 157 3.27 -5.14 -4.48
CA LEU A 157 3.75 -5.15 -3.09
C LEU A 157 2.59 -4.92 -2.10
N ALA A 158 1.67 -4.00 -2.40
CA ALA A 158 0.48 -3.78 -1.58
C ALA A 158 -0.42 -5.03 -1.54
N PHE A 159 -0.62 -5.69 -2.68
CA PHE A 159 -1.39 -6.92 -2.78
C PHE A 159 -0.75 -8.05 -1.96
N LEU A 160 0.56 -8.26 -2.07
CA LEU A 160 1.30 -9.24 -1.28
C LEU A 160 1.22 -8.94 0.22
N GLY A 161 1.34 -7.67 0.60
CA GLY A 161 1.20 -7.24 1.99
C GLY A 161 -0.20 -7.51 2.55
N MET A 162 -1.24 -7.13 1.82
CA MET A 162 -2.64 -7.31 2.19
C MET A 162 -3.04 -8.79 2.30
N THR A 163 -2.64 -9.61 1.33
CA THR A 163 -2.89 -11.06 1.37
C THR A 163 -2.13 -11.72 2.51
N GLY A 164 -0.89 -11.30 2.76
CA GLY A 164 -0.13 -11.67 3.95
C GLY A 164 -0.87 -11.34 5.24
N THR A 165 -1.35 -10.11 5.42
CA THR A 165 -2.08 -9.72 6.64
C THR A 165 -3.37 -10.50 6.84
N ILE A 166 -4.14 -10.72 5.78
CA ILE A 166 -5.40 -11.47 5.86
C ILE A 166 -5.15 -12.92 6.24
N THR A 167 -4.13 -13.55 5.64
CA THR A 167 -3.77 -14.95 5.96
C THR A 167 -3.24 -15.08 7.39
N THR A 168 -2.39 -14.16 7.85
CA THR A 168 -1.91 -14.16 9.24
C THR A 168 -3.04 -13.93 10.24
N LEU A 169 -3.95 -12.98 9.97
CA LEU A 169 -5.11 -12.74 10.84
C LEU A 169 -6.06 -13.94 10.83
N GLY A 170 -6.30 -14.56 9.66
CA GLY A 170 -7.09 -15.78 9.56
C GLY A 170 -6.50 -16.93 10.37
N TYR A 171 -5.17 -17.09 10.35
CA TYR A 171 -4.48 -18.06 11.22
C TYR A 171 -4.68 -17.74 12.71
N VAL A 172 -4.50 -16.47 13.10
CA VAL A 172 -4.69 -16.03 14.50
C VAL A 172 -6.13 -16.28 14.96
N ILE A 173 -7.13 -15.98 14.14
CA ILE A 173 -8.56 -16.16 14.47
C ILE A 173 -8.94 -17.64 14.66
N THR A 174 -8.34 -18.53 13.85
CA THR A 174 -8.72 -19.95 13.78
C THR A 174 -7.91 -20.87 14.67
N SER A 175 -6.64 -20.53 14.91
CA SER A 175 -5.66 -21.45 15.50
C SER A 175 -5.06 -20.97 16.81
N VAL A 176 -5.34 -19.73 17.23
CA VAL A 176 -4.84 -19.18 18.50
C VAL A 176 -5.99 -19.12 19.50
N GLU A 177 -5.77 -19.72 20.68
CA GLU A 177 -6.73 -19.70 21.78
C GLU A 177 -6.99 -18.27 22.28
N SER A 178 -8.24 -18.00 22.63
CA SER A 178 -8.61 -16.72 23.23
C SER A 178 -8.00 -16.58 24.63
N SER A 179 -7.65 -15.35 25.00
CA SER A 179 -7.18 -15.06 26.35
C SER A 179 -8.35 -14.91 27.33
N SER A 180 -8.07 -15.16 28.61
CA SER A 180 -8.95 -14.91 29.76
C SER A 180 -9.45 -13.46 29.88
N CYS A 181 -8.84 -12.52 29.15
CA CYS A 181 -9.27 -11.14 29.06
C CYS A 181 -9.32 -10.63 27.60
N GLY A 182 -10.02 -9.51 27.39
CA GLY A 182 -10.30 -8.94 26.05
C GLY A 182 -11.81 -8.87 25.74
N PRO A 183 -12.21 -8.62 24.49
CA PRO A 183 -13.61 -8.64 24.07
C PRO A 183 -14.15 -10.07 23.84
N PHE A 184 -13.30 -11.09 23.75
CA PHE A 184 -13.68 -12.47 23.38
C PHE A 184 -13.51 -13.51 24.51
N ARG A 185 -13.72 -13.10 25.77
CA ARG A 185 -13.38 -13.88 26.99
C ARG A 185 -14.19 -15.16 27.18
N GLU A 186 -15.36 -15.25 26.57
CA GLU A 186 -16.32 -16.34 26.80
C GLU A 186 -16.21 -17.49 25.78
N HIS A 187 -15.31 -17.39 24.79
CA HIS A 187 -15.21 -18.35 23.69
C HIS A 187 -13.78 -18.87 23.54
N GLU A 188 -13.55 -20.19 23.47
CA GLU A 188 -12.21 -20.80 23.33
C GLU A 188 -11.41 -20.29 22.10
N TYR A 189 -12.11 -19.95 21.01
CA TYR A 189 -11.52 -19.35 19.82
C TYR A 189 -12.28 -18.09 19.42
N THR A 190 -11.55 -17.07 18.94
CA THR A 190 -12.16 -15.81 18.46
C THR A 190 -13.16 -16.06 17.31
N TRP A 191 -12.95 -17.12 16.52
CA TRP A 191 -13.91 -17.54 15.50
C TRP A 191 -15.32 -17.81 16.04
N HIS A 192 -15.45 -18.39 17.23
CA HIS A 192 -16.78 -18.69 17.80
C HIS A 192 -17.53 -17.42 18.21
N ALA A 193 -16.82 -16.46 18.82
CA ALA A 193 -17.40 -15.18 19.21
C ALA A 193 -17.91 -14.34 18.02
N VAL A 194 -17.08 -14.25 16.96
CA VAL A 194 -17.44 -13.48 15.75
C VAL A 194 -18.69 -14.04 15.07
N VAL A 195 -18.88 -15.35 15.15
CA VAL A 195 -20.00 -16.05 14.51
C VAL A 195 -21.28 -15.92 15.32
N GLU A 196 -21.17 -16.13 16.62
CA GLU A 196 -22.33 -16.24 17.50
C GLU A 196 -22.85 -14.85 17.87
N GLU A 197 -21.95 -13.89 18.11
CA GLU A 197 -22.28 -12.58 18.66
C GLU A 197 -22.42 -11.49 17.58
N VAL A 198 -21.52 -11.45 16.58
CA VAL A 198 -21.55 -10.42 15.53
C VAL A 198 -22.46 -10.80 14.38
N LEU A 199 -22.44 -12.07 13.97
CA LEU A 199 -23.24 -12.56 12.87
C LEU A 199 -24.63 -13.03 13.32
N ASN A 200 -24.85 -13.27 14.62
CA ASN A 200 -26.11 -13.75 15.20
C ASN A 200 -26.71 -14.93 14.39
N LEU A 201 -25.81 -15.74 13.83
CA LEU A 201 -26.14 -16.78 12.87
C LEU A 201 -26.33 -18.07 13.64
N GLY A 202 -27.59 -18.51 13.76
CA GLY A 202 -27.87 -19.86 14.24
C GLY A 202 -27.08 -20.88 13.41
N ARG A 203 -26.46 -21.85 14.10
CA ARG A 203 -25.58 -22.88 13.52
C ARG A 203 -26.27 -23.74 12.43
N ASP A 204 -27.61 -23.64 12.35
CA ASP A 204 -28.48 -24.36 11.42
C ASP A 204 -28.89 -23.55 10.16
N SER A 205 -28.40 -22.32 9.98
CA SER A 205 -28.75 -21.49 8.82
C SER A 205 -27.93 -21.83 7.55
N GLU A 206 -28.53 -21.71 6.36
CA GLU A 206 -27.81 -21.90 5.09
C GLU A 206 -26.63 -20.94 4.92
N LEU A 207 -26.72 -19.75 5.53
CA LEU A 207 -25.65 -18.75 5.56
C LEU A 207 -24.43 -19.25 6.35
N TRP A 208 -24.62 -20.03 7.40
CA TRP A 208 -23.53 -20.64 8.18
C TRP A 208 -22.72 -21.62 7.31
N THR A 209 -23.41 -22.48 6.57
CA THR A 209 -22.80 -23.42 5.62
C THR A 209 -22.07 -22.69 4.49
N PHE A 210 -22.63 -21.59 3.98
CA PHE A 210 -21.99 -20.77 2.96
C PHE A 210 -20.71 -20.08 3.47
N ILE A 211 -20.76 -19.46 4.65
CA ILE A 211 -19.62 -18.77 5.27
C ILE A 211 -18.52 -19.77 5.61
N THR A 212 -18.85 -20.92 6.21
CA THR A 212 -17.86 -21.96 6.52
C THR A 212 -17.25 -22.58 5.27
N ASN A 213 -17.99 -22.69 4.16
CA ASN A 213 -17.44 -23.14 2.89
C ASN A 213 -16.48 -22.11 2.27
N ILE A 214 -16.78 -20.82 2.37
CA ILE A 214 -15.87 -19.73 1.94
C ILE A 214 -14.63 -19.66 2.83
N ALA A 215 -14.77 -19.87 4.14
CA ALA A 215 -13.68 -19.86 5.11
C ALA A 215 -12.68 -21.02 4.91
N ARG A 216 -12.98 -21.99 4.04
CA ARG A 216 -12.02 -23.04 3.68
C ARG A 216 -10.80 -22.43 2.99
N PRO A 217 -9.58 -22.81 3.38
CA PRO A 217 -8.35 -22.22 2.83
C PRO A 217 -8.24 -22.39 1.31
N GLY A 218 -8.75 -23.51 0.76
CA GLY A 218 -8.79 -23.75 -0.68
C GLY A 218 -9.73 -22.81 -1.44
N VAL A 219 -10.88 -22.46 -0.88
CA VAL A 219 -11.84 -21.53 -1.51
C VAL A 219 -11.32 -20.10 -1.43
N GLY A 220 -10.74 -19.71 -0.29
CA GLY A 220 -10.05 -18.42 -0.16
C GLY A 220 -8.92 -18.24 -1.18
N ALA A 221 -8.07 -19.26 -1.37
CA ALA A 221 -7.03 -19.24 -2.39
C ALA A 221 -7.59 -19.10 -3.82
N ALA A 222 -8.66 -19.83 -4.14
CA ALA A 222 -9.32 -19.73 -5.45
C ALA A 222 -9.90 -18.33 -5.71
N ILE A 223 -10.54 -17.71 -4.71
CA ILE A 223 -11.05 -16.33 -4.80
C ILE A 223 -9.91 -15.34 -5.02
N LEU A 224 -8.79 -15.48 -4.28
CA LEU A 224 -7.62 -14.61 -4.46
C LEU A 224 -7.04 -14.70 -5.88
N ILE A 225 -6.95 -15.91 -6.43
CA ILE A 225 -6.50 -16.13 -7.81
C ILE A 225 -7.49 -15.48 -8.79
N ALA A 226 -8.79 -15.70 -8.64
CA ALA A 226 -9.81 -15.11 -9.50
C ALA A 226 -9.79 -13.57 -9.46
N MET A 227 -9.61 -12.98 -8.28
CA MET A 227 -9.47 -11.53 -8.11
C MET A 227 -8.21 -10.99 -8.80
N SER A 228 -7.07 -11.66 -8.62
CA SER A 228 -5.82 -11.27 -9.28
C SER A 228 -5.92 -11.32 -10.81
N MET A 229 -6.54 -12.38 -11.34
CA MET A 229 -6.83 -12.55 -12.77
C MET A 229 -7.77 -11.44 -13.29
N THR A 230 -8.82 -11.12 -12.54
CA THR A 230 -9.76 -10.06 -12.91
C THR A 230 -9.06 -8.71 -12.99
N VAL A 231 -8.22 -8.37 -12.00
CA VAL A 231 -7.43 -7.13 -12.00
C VAL A 231 -6.45 -7.09 -13.17
N TYR A 232 -5.78 -8.20 -13.49
CA TYR A 232 -4.90 -8.30 -14.66
C TYR A 232 -5.67 -8.04 -15.96
N CYS A 233 -6.81 -8.70 -16.15
CA CYS A 233 -7.66 -8.51 -17.32
C CYS A 233 -8.16 -7.07 -17.44
N LEU A 234 -8.59 -6.44 -16.34
CA LEU A 234 -9.03 -5.04 -16.33
C LEU A 234 -7.89 -4.07 -16.67
N ARG A 235 -6.68 -4.32 -16.17
CA ARG A 235 -5.49 -3.54 -16.51
C ARG A 235 -5.12 -3.69 -17.99
N ALA A 236 -5.08 -4.92 -18.51
CA ALA A 236 -4.82 -5.19 -19.92
C ALA A 236 -5.85 -4.50 -20.83
N LYS A 237 -7.14 -4.55 -20.47
CA LYS A 237 -8.20 -3.81 -21.17
C LYS A 237 -8.01 -2.30 -21.10
N ALA A 238 -7.62 -1.75 -19.96
CA ALA A 238 -7.37 -0.33 -19.80
C ALA A 238 -6.19 0.16 -20.65
N GLU A 239 -5.10 -0.62 -20.71
CA GLU A 239 -3.94 -0.31 -21.56
C GLU A 239 -4.30 -0.38 -23.05
N ALA A 240 -5.00 -1.42 -23.50
CA ALA A 240 -5.47 -1.54 -24.88
C ALA A 240 -6.44 -0.41 -25.28
N SER A 241 -7.34 -0.03 -24.36
CA SER A 241 -8.26 1.10 -24.57
C SER A 241 -7.50 2.41 -24.74
N LYS A 242 -6.44 2.62 -23.97
CA LYS A 242 -5.60 3.82 -24.09
C LYS A 242 -4.90 3.91 -25.45
N GLU A 243 -4.34 2.80 -25.93
CA GLU A 243 -3.70 2.74 -27.25
C GLU A 243 -4.71 2.97 -28.38
N MET A 244 -5.89 2.35 -28.30
CA MET A 244 -6.98 2.58 -29.25
C MET A 244 -7.40 4.06 -29.31
N VAL A 245 -7.55 4.71 -28.15
CA VAL A 245 -7.89 6.15 -28.08
C VAL A 245 -6.79 7.02 -28.69
N GLN A 246 -5.53 6.65 -28.54
CA GLN A 246 -4.42 7.39 -29.15
C GLN A 246 -4.46 7.28 -30.67
N ILE A 247 -4.62 6.07 -31.22
CA ILE A 247 -4.73 5.84 -32.67
C ILE A 247 -5.92 6.60 -33.25
N LEU A 248 -7.08 6.57 -32.56
CA LEU A 248 -8.27 7.29 -33.01
C LEU A 248 -8.06 8.81 -33.06
N ARG A 249 -7.30 9.38 -32.11
CA ARG A 249 -6.91 10.80 -32.13
C ARG A 249 -5.98 11.12 -33.29
N GLU A 250 -5.02 10.26 -33.58
CA GLU A 250 -4.11 10.43 -34.72
C GLU A 250 -4.87 10.37 -36.06
N MET A 251 -5.82 9.44 -36.20
CA MET A 251 -6.70 9.36 -37.37
C MET A 251 -7.56 10.61 -37.54
N LEU A 252 -8.11 11.17 -36.45
CA LEU A 252 -8.88 12.42 -36.50
C LEU A 252 -8.03 13.61 -36.96
N VAL A 253 -6.78 13.72 -36.48
CA VAL A 253 -5.86 14.79 -36.90
C VAL A 253 -5.49 14.65 -38.37
N LEU A 254 -5.22 13.43 -38.85
CA LEU A 254 -4.92 13.18 -40.26
C LEU A 254 -6.12 13.53 -41.15
N GLN A 255 -7.33 13.11 -40.77
CA GLN A 255 -8.55 13.43 -41.51
C GLN A 255 -8.84 14.94 -41.55
N SER A 256 -8.56 15.67 -40.47
CA SER A 256 -8.68 17.13 -40.45
C SER A 256 -7.74 17.78 -41.45
N ARG A 257 -6.46 17.37 -41.47
CA ARG A 257 -5.46 17.92 -42.40
C ARG A 257 -5.79 17.64 -43.85
N ASP A 258 -6.34 16.47 -44.15
CA ASP A 258 -6.72 16.09 -45.52
C ASP A 258 -7.89 16.94 -46.02
N LYS A 259 -8.88 17.22 -45.15
CA LYS A 259 -9.97 18.17 -45.46
C LYS A 259 -9.46 19.59 -45.70
N ASP A 260 -8.56 20.08 -44.85
CA ASP A 260 -7.97 21.42 -45.02
C ASP A 260 -7.17 21.52 -46.33
N PHE A 261 -6.45 20.45 -46.69
CA PHE A 261 -5.73 20.35 -47.96
C PHE A 261 -6.69 20.41 -49.17
N LEU A 262 -7.75 19.60 -49.15
CA LEU A 262 -8.76 19.60 -50.22
C LEU A 262 -9.46 20.95 -50.35
N LEU A 263 -9.83 21.59 -49.23
CA LEU A 263 -10.46 22.92 -49.25
C LEU A 263 -9.52 23.99 -49.84
N ASN A 264 -8.24 23.95 -49.51
CA ASN A 264 -7.25 24.87 -50.07
C ASN A 264 -7.03 24.67 -51.58
N GLU A 265 -7.13 23.45 -52.10
CA GLU A 265 -7.07 23.24 -53.55
C GLU A 265 -8.35 23.68 -54.26
N PHE A 266 -9.53 23.44 -53.66
CA PHE A 266 -10.78 23.97 -54.21
C PHE A 266 -10.81 25.51 -54.22
N SER A 267 -10.27 26.18 -53.19
CA SER A 267 -10.23 27.65 -53.16
C SER A 267 -9.28 28.22 -54.22
N LYS A 268 -8.11 27.61 -54.43
CA LYS A 268 -7.18 28.04 -55.49
C LYS A 268 -7.79 27.95 -56.88
N VAL A 269 -8.51 26.87 -57.16
CA VAL A 269 -9.20 26.68 -58.45
C VAL A 269 -10.39 27.63 -58.60
N ALA A 270 -11.03 28.05 -57.50
CA ALA A 270 -12.14 29.00 -57.54
C ALA A 270 -11.71 30.47 -57.70
N ASP A 271 -10.47 30.80 -57.33
CA ASP A 271 -9.89 32.14 -57.45
C ASP A 271 -9.20 32.40 -58.81
N GLU A 272 -8.97 31.36 -59.63
CA GLU A 272 -8.54 31.43 -61.06
C GLU A 272 -9.73 31.61 -62.02
#